data_AF-A0A957A5U7-F1
#
_entry.id   AF-A0A957A5U7-F1
#
_cell.length_a   1.000
_cell.length_b   1.000
_cell.length_c   1.000
_cell.angle_alpha   90.00
_cell.angle_beta   90.00
_cell.angle_gamma   90.00
#
_symmetry.space_group_name_H-M   'P 1'
#
loop_
_entity.id
_entity.type
_entity.pdbx_description
1 polymer ?
#
loop_
_entity_poly.entity_id
_entity_poly.type
_entity_poly.pdbx_seq_one_letter_code
_entity_poly.pdbx_strand_id
1 'polypeptide(L)'
;MTTNDQTQIIRDRLNIPRQPVPKQKPGERVKNFDETYLRMDMDAALVEAARCIDCPSAPCTQACPVHNDIPTALKMLEDGDVLGAAGVFRQTSTLPEMCGRLCPQESLCEGACVVGFAIRPDGSNHPPVAIGRLESFITDSERQEIGRFPVRFAAPSTGRSVAIVGSGPAGMTVAEELQARGHSCTIYDMWPEPGGVLRYGIPNFKMSKEILEGKLQALRDMGVRFVNNTRIGKDVSLQELHDRDGFDAIFIGTGAGVGNQLRLEGEELTNVYQATDFLVRGNLRPEELPEGQRERPHIGTDVVVVGGGDTSMDCVRTAIRLGAENVTCVYRRTEKEMLGRAEERNHAREEGVNFAYLTTPLRFVGDSDGNVTAVEMVQMELTEPDESGRRRPVPIEGSEYTIPATAVVVAVGYGADAEFAETAPVSANRWGLITVDDRTGQTNVPYIFAGGDVVNGADLVVTAIADGKRASTWLHQYLTQMGPKTE
;
A
#
# COMPACT_ATOMS: atom_id res chain seq x y z
N MET A 1 33.99 22.02 -12.47
CA MET A 1 33.12 23.13 -12.02
C MET A 1 33.75 23.75 -10.81
N THR A 2 33.75 25.08 -10.71
CA THR A 2 34.17 25.76 -9.48
C THR A 2 33.06 25.67 -8.42
N THR A 3 33.38 25.89 -7.13
CA THR A 3 32.37 25.94 -6.05
C THR A 3 31.34 27.05 -6.26
N ASN A 4 31.73 28.14 -6.95
CA ASN A 4 30.83 29.23 -7.34
C ASN A 4 29.82 28.78 -8.39
N ASP A 5 30.21 27.95 -9.36
CA ASP A 5 29.30 27.43 -10.40
C ASP A 5 28.23 26.51 -9.80
N GLN A 6 28.60 25.62 -8.87
CA GLN A 6 27.65 24.75 -8.19
C GLN A 6 26.64 25.52 -7.34
N THR A 7 27.09 26.57 -6.66
CA THR A 7 26.20 27.42 -5.85
C THR A 7 25.18 28.14 -6.73
N GLN A 8 25.59 28.60 -7.92
CA GLN A 8 24.68 29.24 -8.86
C GLN A 8 23.64 28.25 -9.43
N ILE A 9 24.08 27.05 -9.83
CA ILE A 9 23.16 26.00 -10.31
C ILE A 9 22.09 25.67 -9.26
N ILE A 10 22.47 25.50 -7.99
CA ILE A 10 21.51 25.21 -6.92
C ILE A 10 20.50 26.35 -6.78
N ARG A 11 20.94 27.61 -6.81
CA ARG A 11 20.04 28.77 -6.73
C ARG A 11 19.06 28.80 -7.90
N ASP A 12 19.54 28.53 -9.11
CA ASP A 12 18.71 28.52 -10.31
C ASP A 12 17.66 27.40 -10.24
N ARG A 13 18.06 26.19 -9.83
CA ARG A 13 17.14 25.05 -9.64
C ARG A 13 16.08 25.33 -8.57
N LEU A 14 16.45 25.97 -7.46
CA LEU A 14 15.50 26.32 -6.39
C LEU A 14 14.43 27.31 -6.83
N ASN A 15 14.70 28.14 -7.83
CA ASN A 15 13.75 29.10 -8.41
C ASN A 15 12.75 28.47 -9.38
N ILE A 16 12.98 27.23 -9.83
CA ILE A 16 12.05 26.53 -10.72
C ILE A 16 10.76 26.21 -9.94
N PRO A 17 9.57 26.66 -10.41
CA PRO A 17 8.30 26.36 -9.77
C PRO A 17 7.93 24.88 -9.92
N ARG A 18 7.15 24.34 -8.97
CA ARG A 18 6.61 22.97 -9.06
C ARG A 18 5.72 22.86 -10.29
N GLN A 19 5.98 21.86 -11.10
CA GLN A 19 5.18 21.61 -12.28
C GLN A 19 3.82 21.04 -11.87
N PRO A 20 2.72 21.48 -12.52
CA PRO A 20 1.41 20.97 -12.22
C PRO A 20 1.35 19.48 -12.56
N VAL A 21 0.85 18.68 -11.63
CA VAL A 21 0.58 17.26 -11.88
C VAL A 21 -0.88 17.17 -12.32
N PRO A 22 -1.17 16.77 -13.57
CA PRO A 22 -2.53 16.83 -14.08
C PRO A 22 -3.46 15.89 -13.29
N LYS A 23 -4.65 16.36 -12.94
CA LYS A 23 -5.62 15.66 -12.09
C LYS A 23 -7.03 15.80 -12.67
N GLN A 24 -7.83 14.74 -12.64
CA GLN A 24 -9.24 14.81 -13.02
C GLN A 24 -10.01 15.80 -12.14
N LYS A 25 -10.96 16.53 -12.72
CA LYS A 25 -11.80 17.44 -11.95
C LYS A 25 -12.69 16.66 -10.97
N PRO A 26 -12.99 17.20 -9.77
CA PRO A 26 -13.78 16.49 -8.78
C PRO A 26 -15.14 15.99 -9.31
N GLY A 27 -15.91 16.84 -9.98
CA GLY A 27 -17.22 16.48 -10.54
C GLY A 27 -17.19 15.47 -11.70
N GLU A 28 -16.01 15.21 -12.28
CA GLU A 28 -15.80 14.17 -13.30
C GLU A 28 -15.38 12.85 -12.65
N ARG A 29 -14.37 12.88 -11.76
CA ARG A 29 -13.79 11.67 -11.15
C ARG A 29 -14.67 10.96 -10.13
N VAL A 30 -15.69 11.62 -9.58
CA VAL A 30 -16.70 10.94 -8.74
C VAL A 30 -17.60 10.00 -9.52
N LYS A 31 -17.58 10.05 -10.86
CA LYS A 31 -18.44 9.25 -11.74
C LYS A 31 -17.73 8.03 -12.34
N ASN A 32 -16.46 7.83 -12.04
CA ASN A 32 -15.64 6.75 -12.57
C ASN A 32 -14.63 6.27 -11.52
N PHE A 33 -13.99 5.14 -11.84
CA PHE A 33 -12.93 4.55 -11.02
C PHE A 33 -11.55 4.73 -11.66
N ASP A 34 -11.40 5.60 -12.66
CA ASP A 34 -10.12 5.85 -13.33
C ASP A 34 -9.16 6.60 -12.39
N GLU A 35 -7.85 6.48 -12.63
CA GLU A 35 -6.83 7.12 -11.78
C GLU A 35 -7.09 8.62 -11.63
N THR A 36 -7.07 9.09 -10.37
CA THR A 36 -7.35 10.50 -10.04
C THR A 36 -6.34 11.43 -10.67
N TYR A 37 -5.06 11.06 -10.60
CA TYR A 37 -3.97 11.75 -11.26
C TYR A 37 -3.74 11.16 -12.64
N LEU A 38 -3.48 12.05 -13.58
CA LEU A 38 -3.13 11.70 -14.95
C LEU A 38 -1.61 11.79 -15.08
N ARG A 39 -1.09 11.12 -16.11
CA ARG A 39 0.32 11.14 -16.43
C ARG A 39 0.78 12.57 -16.80
N MET A 40 1.95 12.96 -16.30
CA MET A 40 2.62 14.20 -16.71
C MET A 40 3.05 14.11 -18.18
N ASP A 41 3.08 15.23 -18.89
CA ASP A 41 3.77 15.30 -20.18
C ASP A 41 5.31 15.31 -19.97
N MET A 42 6.05 15.01 -21.05
CA MET A 42 7.51 14.91 -21.00
C MET A 42 8.15 16.23 -20.57
N ASP A 43 7.75 17.35 -21.15
CA ASP A 43 8.34 18.65 -20.87
C ASP A 43 8.19 19.03 -19.38
N ALA A 44 7.00 18.83 -18.81
CA ALA A 44 6.75 19.03 -17.40
C ALA A 44 7.57 18.07 -16.52
N ALA A 45 7.74 16.81 -16.94
CA ALA A 45 8.55 15.84 -16.20
C ALA A 45 10.04 16.22 -16.18
N LEU A 46 10.59 16.67 -17.31
CA LEU A 46 11.97 17.16 -17.42
C LEU A 46 12.19 18.38 -16.51
N VAL A 47 11.28 19.36 -16.57
CA VAL A 47 11.39 20.57 -15.73
C VAL A 47 11.24 20.24 -14.25
N GLU A 48 10.32 19.36 -13.86
CA GLU A 48 10.16 18.95 -12.47
C GLU A 48 11.36 18.16 -11.95
N ALA A 49 11.98 17.31 -12.78
CA ALA A 49 13.22 16.61 -12.44
C ALA A 49 14.39 17.58 -12.21
N ALA A 50 14.51 18.62 -13.04
CA ALA A 50 15.54 19.67 -12.91
C ALA A 50 15.46 20.46 -11.60
N ARG A 51 14.34 20.39 -10.86
CA ARG A 51 14.21 21.00 -9.52
C ARG A 51 15.05 20.28 -8.46
N CYS A 52 15.43 19.02 -8.69
CA CYS A 52 16.32 18.27 -7.81
C CYS A 52 17.67 18.98 -7.71
N ILE A 53 18.18 19.25 -6.50
CA ILE A 53 19.45 19.99 -6.33
C ILE A 53 20.67 19.07 -6.16
N ASP A 54 20.53 17.77 -6.47
CA ASP A 54 21.60 16.77 -6.39
C ASP A 54 22.32 16.77 -5.02
N CYS A 55 21.54 16.70 -3.94
CA CYS A 55 22.04 16.76 -2.56
C CYS A 55 23.11 15.68 -2.33
N PRO A 56 24.34 16.02 -1.90
CA PRO A 56 25.37 15.02 -1.63
C PRO A 56 24.98 13.99 -0.56
N SER A 57 24.17 14.39 0.42
CA SER A 57 23.67 13.49 1.48
C SER A 57 22.41 12.71 1.10
N ALA A 58 21.77 13.04 -0.04
CA ALA A 58 20.57 12.40 -0.58
C ALA A 58 19.53 11.96 0.50
N PRO A 59 19.00 12.87 1.33
CA PRO A 59 18.08 12.51 2.41
C PRO A 59 16.79 11.84 1.89
N CYS A 60 16.37 12.14 0.66
CA CYS A 60 15.26 11.46 0.00
C CYS A 60 15.51 9.95 -0.19
N THR A 61 16.75 9.55 -0.51
CA THR A 61 17.16 8.14 -0.62
C THR A 61 17.15 7.45 0.75
N GLN A 62 17.60 8.14 1.80
CA GLN A 62 17.60 7.59 3.16
C GLN A 62 16.17 7.41 3.70
N ALA A 63 15.26 8.32 3.37
CA ALA A 63 13.85 8.24 3.77
C ALA A 63 13.02 7.24 2.92
N CYS A 64 13.56 6.75 1.80
CA CYS A 64 12.91 5.72 1.00
C CYS A 64 13.19 4.34 1.61
N PRO A 65 12.18 3.54 2.00
CA PRO A 65 12.43 2.24 2.66
C PRO A 65 13.19 1.21 1.80
N VAL A 66 13.13 1.35 0.47
CA VAL A 66 13.91 0.52 -0.47
C VAL A 66 15.21 1.19 -0.92
N HIS A 67 15.50 2.39 -0.43
CA HIS A 67 16.69 3.18 -0.73
C HIS A 67 16.93 3.45 -2.21
N ASN A 68 15.87 3.83 -2.94
CA ASN A 68 15.98 4.25 -4.34
C ASN A 68 17.01 5.39 -4.50
N ASP A 69 17.92 5.27 -5.48
CA ASP A 69 18.85 6.34 -5.85
C ASP A 69 18.13 7.43 -6.66
N ILE A 70 17.30 8.20 -5.95
CA ILE A 70 16.43 9.23 -6.51
C ILE A 70 17.23 10.32 -7.24
N PRO A 71 18.32 10.90 -6.69
CA PRO A 71 19.08 11.93 -7.41
C PRO A 71 19.60 11.44 -8.77
N THR A 72 20.18 10.25 -8.83
CA THR A 72 20.66 9.68 -10.09
C THR A 72 19.52 9.45 -11.08
N ALA A 73 18.41 8.87 -10.65
CA ALA A 73 17.25 8.64 -11.53
C ALA A 73 16.69 9.97 -12.08
N LEU A 74 16.57 10.99 -11.24
CA LEU A 74 16.05 12.29 -11.67
C LEU A 74 17.01 13.04 -12.58
N LYS A 75 18.32 12.88 -12.40
CA LYS A 75 19.33 13.43 -13.31
C LYS A 75 19.27 12.77 -14.69
N MET A 76 19.11 11.46 -14.74
CA MET A 76 18.91 10.74 -16.01
C MET A 76 17.63 11.18 -16.70
N LEU A 77 16.53 11.37 -15.95
CA LEU A 77 15.31 11.94 -16.51
C LEU A 77 15.55 13.37 -17.02
N GLU A 78 16.22 14.24 -16.27
CA GLU A 78 16.57 15.61 -16.71
C GLU A 78 17.33 15.62 -18.04
N ASP A 79 18.23 14.65 -18.26
CA ASP A 79 18.99 14.47 -19.50
C ASP A 79 18.16 13.80 -20.64
N GLY A 80 16.90 13.43 -20.37
CA GLY A 80 15.99 12.75 -21.32
C GLY A 80 16.13 11.23 -21.38
N ASP A 81 16.99 10.62 -20.55
CA ASP A 81 17.19 9.17 -20.48
C ASP A 81 16.18 8.51 -19.52
N VAL A 82 14.95 8.33 -20.02
CA VAL A 82 13.84 7.74 -19.28
C VAL A 82 14.08 6.27 -18.94
N LEU A 83 14.62 5.49 -19.89
CA LEU A 83 14.89 4.07 -19.67
C LEU A 83 16.01 3.86 -18.65
N GLY A 84 17.06 4.67 -18.71
CA GLY A 84 18.12 4.69 -17.71
C GLY A 84 17.60 5.05 -16.32
N ALA A 85 16.79 6.11 -16.23
CA ALA A 85 16.14 6.50 -14.98
C ALA A 85 15.26 5.38 -14.38
N ALA A 86 14.48 4.70 -15.23
CA ALA A 86 13.66 3.57 -14.80
C ALA A 86 14.52 2.39 -14.31
N GLY A 87 15.63 2.12 -15.02
CA GLY A 87 16.64 1.14 -14.61
C GLY A 87 17.19 1.40 -13.22
N VAL A 88 17.43 2.66 -12.85
CA VAL A 88 17.89 3.03 -11.49
C VAL A 88 16.85 2.67 -10.43
N PHE A 89 15.57 3.01 -10.60
CA PHE A 89 14.52 2.62 -9.65
C PHE A 89 14.39 1.09 -9.49
N ARG A 90 14.57 0.34 -10.59
CA ARG A 90 14.47 -1.13 -10.59
C ARG A 90 15.63 -1.86 -9.91
N GLN A 91 16.76 -1.20 -9.70
CA GLN A 91 17.85 -1.77 -8.90
C GLN A 91 17.40 -2.03 -7.47
N THR A 92 16.53 -1.15 -6.97
CA THR A 92 16.13 -1.12 -5.57
C THR A 92 14.72 -1.60 -5.30
N SER A 93 13.79 -1.37 -6.24
CA SER A 93 12.37 -1.70 -6.14
C SER A 93 11.90 -2.69 -7.22
N THR A 94 11.05 -3.64 -6.84
CA THR A 94 10.37 -4.59 -7.75
C THR A 94 9.01 -4.08 -8.26
N LEU A 95 8.45 -3.04 -7.61
CA LEU A 95 7.13 -2.48 -7.90
C LEU A 95 7.15 -0.94 -7.96
N PRO A 96 8.10 -0.29 -8.67
CA PRO A 96 8.19 1.17 -8.72
C PRO A 96 6.93 1.84 -9.30
N GLU A 97 6.20 1.16 -10.18
CA GLU A 97 4.92 1.62 -10.74
C GLU A 97 3.87 1.86 -9.66
N MET A 98 3.84 0.98 -8.65
CA MET A 98 2.92 1.03 -7.52
C MET A 98 3.42 1.99 -6.45
N CYS A 99 4.73 1.96 -6.13
CA CYS A 99 5.33 2.85 -5.13
C CYS A 99 5.15 4.33 -5.50
N GLY A 100 5.39 4.69 -6.76
CA GLY A 100 5.22 6.07 -7.23
C GLY A 100 3.79 6.60 -7.05
N ARG A 101 2.79 5.70 -7.10
CA ARG A 101 1.38 6.03 -6.92
C ARG A 101 0.93 6.03 -5.46
N LEU A 102 1.42 5.08 -4.67
CA LEU A 102 0.80 4.69 -3.40
C LEU A 102 1.56 5.13 -2.17
N CYS A 103 2.88 5.30 -2.24
CA CYS A 103 3.68 5.74 -1.09
C CYS A 103 3.13 7.06 -0.51
N PRO A 104 3.14 7.25 0.82
CA PRO A 104 2.92 8.56 1.44
C PRO A 104 4.21 9.38 1.32
N GLN A 105 4.49 9.93 0.15
CA GLN A 105 5.78 10.57 -0.11
C GLN A 105 6.05 11.72 0.86
N GLU A 106 5.02 12.41 1.36
CA GLU A 106 5.11 13.47 2.35
C GLU A 106 5.71 13.03 3.69
N SER A 107 5.61 11.73 4.00
CA SER A 107 6.21 11.12 5.20
C SER A 107 7.48 10.34 4.89
N LEU A 108 7.89 10.29 3.62
CA LEU A 108 9.04 9.54 3.12
C LEU A 108 9.97 10.45 2.31
N CYS A 109 10.20 10.14 1.03
CA CYS A 109 11.19 10.78 0.18
C CYS A 109 10.92 12.27 -0.08
N GLU A 110 9.66 12.68 -0.29
CA GLU A 110 9.31 14.10 -0.47
C GLU A 110 9.34 14.85 0.86
N GLY A 111 8.96 14.19 1.95
CA GLY A 111 9.07 14.71 3.33
C GLY A 111 10.51 14.99 3.76
N ALA A 112 11.50 14.30 3.18
CA ALA A 112 12.92 14.52 3.44
C ALA A 112 13.62 15.40 2.38
N CYS A 113 12.89 15.87 1.37
CA CYS A 113 13.48 16.61 0.24
C CYS A 113 13.86 18.04 0.64
N VAL A 114 15.15 18.38 0.53
CA VAL A 114 15.70 19.70 0.90
C VAL A 114 15.04 20.85 0.15
N VAL A 115 14.58 20.63 -1.09
CA VAL A 115 13.89 21.65 -1.90
C VAL A 115 12.64 22.20 -1.19
N GLY A 116 11.93 21.34 -0.44
CA GLY A 116 10.74 21.72 0.32
C GLY A 116 11.03 22.55 1.57
N PHE A 117 12.27 22.54 2.06
CA PHE A 117 12.72 23.29 3.25
C PHE A 117 13.64 24.47 2.93
N ALA A 118 14.04 24.62 1.66
CA ALA A 118 14.99 25.64 1.24
C ALA A 118 14.36 27.04 1.34
N ILE A 119 15.04 27.93 2.09
CA ILE A 119 14.68 29.34 2.20
C ILE A 119 15.16 30.07 0.93
N ARG A 120 14.21 30.66 0.19
CA ARG A 120 14.51 31.44 -1.01
C ARG A 120 14.74 32.92 -0.65
N PRO A 121 15.55 33.66 -1.43
CA PRO A 121 15.82 35.08 -1.17
C PRO A 121 14.59 35.98 -1.16
N ASP A 122 13.53 35.60 -1.91
CA ASP A 122 12.25 36.30 -1.96
C ASP A 122 11.27 35.90 -0.84
N GLY A 123 11.69 35.00 0.06
CA GLY A 123 10.88 34.48 1.15
C GLY A 123 9.83 33.45 0.73
N SER A 124 9.82 33.00 -0.53
CA SER A 124 8.86 32.00 -1.01
C SER A 124 9.23 30.58 -0.55
N ASN A 125 8.19 29.79 -0.24
CA ASN A 125 8.30 28.37 0.02
C ASN A 125 7.69 27.61 -1.15
N HIS A 126 8.46 26.71 -1.76
CA HIS A 126 7.94 25.80 -2.77
C HIS A 126 7.79 24.41 -2.17
N PRO A 127 6.82 23.60 -2.65
CA PRO A 127 6.75 22.19 -2.33
C PRO A 127 8.04 21.46 -2.77
N PRO A 128 8.30 20.26 -2.20
CA PRO A 128 9.43 19.41 -2.59
C PRO A 128 9.42 19.05 -4.08
N VAL A 129 10.41 18.28 -4.54
CA VAL A 129 10.36 17.67 -5.88
C VAL A 129 9.25 16.60 -5.89
N ALA A 130 8.49 16.47 -6.98
CA ALA A 130 7.39 15.51 -7.12
C ALA A 130 7.86 14.06 -7.36
N ILE A 131 8.71 13.54 -6.46
CA ILE A 131 9.43 12.27 -6.62
C ILE A 131 8.50 11.12 -6.98
N GLY A 132 7.38 10.94 -6.26
CA GLY A 132 6.47 9.81 -6.55
C GLY A 132 5.80 9.92 -7.92
N ARG A 133 5.49 11.16 -8.34
CA ARG A 133 4.88 11.43 -9.65
C ARG A 133 5.88 11.25 -10.79
N LEU A 134 7.15 11.61 -10.56
CA LEU A 134 8.23 11.33 -11.50
C LEU A 134 8.53 9.82 -11.59
N GLU A 135 8.54 9.07 -10.48
CA GLU A 135 8.71 7.61 -10.49
C GLU A 135 7.58 6.93 -11.29
N SER A 136 6.33 7.37 -11.09
CA SER A 136 5.18 6.88 -11.87
C SER A 136 5.32 7.24 -13.35
N PHE A 137 5.69 8.48 -13.68
CA PHE A 137 5.90 8.92 -15.06
C PHE A 137 6.99 8.12 -15.76
N ILE A 138 8.15 7.94 -15.11
CA ILE A 138 9.31 7.22 -15.65
C ILE A 138 8.93 5.77 -15.96
N THR A 139 8.30 5.09 -15.00
CA THR A 139 7.93 3.69 -15.16
C THR A 139 6.79 3.48 -16.14
N ASP A 140 5.83 4.40 -16.24
CA ASP A 140 4.78 4.37 -17.27
C ASP A 140 5.36 4.58 -18.67
N SER A 141 6.32 5.51 -18.80
CA SER A 141 7.00 5.79 -20.05
C SER A 141 7.84 4.59 -20.53
N GLU A 142 8.58 3.96 -19.61
CA GLU A 142 9.34 2.73 -19.90
C GLU A 142 8.42 1.65 -20.45
N ARG A 143 7.29 1.36 -19.77
CA ARG A 143 6.33 0.33 -20.23
C ARG A 143 5.78 0.62 -21.63
N GLN A 144 5.50 1.89 -21.93
CA GLN A 144 5.02 2.28 -23.25
C GLN A 144 6.08 2.13 -24.34
N GLU A 145 7.33 2.51 -24.04
CA GLU A 145 8.43 2.44 -24.99
C GLU A 145 8.84 1.00 -25.30
N ILE A 146 8.91 0.13 -24.27
CA ILE A 146 9.31 -1.27 -24.46
C ILE A 146 8.15 -2.20 -24.83
N GLY A 147 6.90 -1.75 -24.67
CA GLY A 147 5.69 -2.52 -25.00
C GLY A 147 5.40 -3.72 -24.12
N ARG A 148 6.03 -3.83 -22.93
CA ARG A 148 5.83 -4.92 -21.96
C ARG A 148 6.12 -4.45 -20.54
N PHE A 149 5.76 -5.26 -19.55
CA PHE A 149 6.11 -4.98 -18.16
C PHE A 149 7.57 -5.42 -17.88
N PRO A 150 8.47 -4.52 -17.45
CA PRO A 150 9.84 -4.89 -17.16
C PRO A 150 9.95 -5.73 -15.90
N VAL A 151 10.69 -6.83 -16.00
CA VAL A 151 11.10 -7.70 -14.88
C VAL A 151 12.57 -8.06 -15.05
N ARG A 152 13.20 -8.50 -13.96
CA ARG A 152 14.58 -8.97 -14.00
C ARG A 152 14.73 -10.20 -14.91
N PHE A 153 15.89 -10.36 -15.53
CA PHE A 153 16.20 -11.57 -16.29
C PHE A 153 16.41 -12.75 -15.34
N ALA A 154 15.84 -13.91 -15.67
CA ALA A 154 16.04 -15.15 -14.92
C ALA A 154 17.41 -15.76 -15.23
N ALA A 155 18.21 -16.02 -14.19
CA ALA A 155 19.41 -16.84 -14.29
C ALA A 155 19.07 -18.32 -14.58
N PRO A 156 20.06 -19.13 -15.05
CA PRO A 156 19.87 -20.57 -15.20
C PRO A 156 19.36 -21.24 -13.92
N SER A 157 18.57 -22.29 -14.08
CA SER A 157 17.95 -22.97 -12.94
C SER A 157 19.00 -23.49 -11.95
N THR A 158 18.75 -23.27 -10.66
CA THR A 158 19.54 -23.81 -9.56
C THR A 158 19.06 -25.21 -9.12
N GLY A 159 17.93 -25.69 -9.66
CA GLY A 159 17.22 -26.88 -9.18
C GLY A 159 16.48 -26.69 -7.85
N ARG A 160 16.56 -25.50 -7.24
CA ARG A 160 15.91 -25.19 -5.96
C ARG A 160 14.52 -24.58 -6.16
N SER A 161 13.68 -24.77 -5.16
CA SER A 161 12.25 -24.44 -5.20
C SER A 161 11.77 -23.80 -3.91
N VAL A 162 10.90 -22.79 -4.04
CA VAL A 162 10.36 -22.02 -2.91
C VAL A 162 8.85 -21.90 -3.02
N ALA A 163 8.16 -22.25 -1.93
CA ALA A 163 6.75 -21.94 -1.76
C ALA A 163 6.60 -20.56 -1.12
N ILE A 164 5.77 -19.70 -1.70
CA ILE A 164 5.52 -18.34 -1.24
C ILE A 164 4.05 -18.29 -0.84
N VAL A 165 3.76 -18.03 0.43
CA VAL A 165 2.41 -18.01 0.99
C VAL A 165 1.94 -16.56 1.05
N GLY A 166 1.04 -16.19 0.13
CA GLY A 166 0.50 -14.85 -0.06
C GLY A 166 1.07 -14.14 -1.30
N SER A 167 0.18 -13.62 -2.14
CA SER A 167 0.53 -12.94 -3.41
C SER A 167 0.58 -11.41 -3.31
N GLY A 168 0.68 -10.87 -2.09
CA GLY A 168 0.85 -9.43 -1.86
C GLY A 168 2.23 -8.90 -2.31
N PRO A 169 2.51 -7.60 -2.05
CA PRO A 169 3.78 -6.97 -2.45
C PRO A 169 5.04 -7.71 -2.00
N ALA A 170 5.06 -8.22 -0.76
CA ALA A 170 6.18 -9.00 -0.23
C ALA A 170 6.39 -10.30 -1.01
N GLY A 171 5.33 -11.08 -1.23
CA GLY A 171 5.39 -12.36 -1.96
C GLY A 171 5.81 -12.19 -3.41
N MET A 172 5.25 -11.20 -4.12
CA MET A 172 5.66 -10.87 -5.50
C MET A 172 7.13 -10.43 -5.58
N THR A 173 7.59 -9.65 -4.60
CA THR A 173 8.99 -9.21 -4.52
C THR A 173 9.93 -10.39 -4.34
N VAL A 174 9.61 -11.29 -3.41
CA VAL A 174 10.40 -12.50 -3.14
C VAL A 174 10.43 -13.40 -4.38
N ALA A 175 9.28 -13.60 -5.04
CA ALA A 175 9.19 -14.40 -6.25
C ALA A 175 10.08 -13.85 -7.37
N GLU A 176 10.00 -12.56 -7.68
CA GLU A 176 10.84 -11.95 -8.72
C GLU A 176 12.33 -12.05 -8.38
N GLU A 177 12.70 -11.69 -7.15
CA GLU A 177 14.10 -11.69 -6.70
C GLU A 177 14.70 -13.11 -6.76
N LEU A 178 13.97 -14.14 -6.36
CA LEU A 178 14.46 -15.51 -6.35
C LEU A 178 14.45 -16.14 -7.76
N GLN A 179 13.40 -15.88 -8.55
CA GLN A 179 13.32 -16.33 -9.94
C GLN A 179 14.44 -15.70 -10.78
N ALA A 180 14.80 -14.42 -10.51
CA ALA A 180 15.93 -13.75 -11.16
C ALA A 180 17.27 -14.46 -10.86
N ARG A 181 17.36 -15.12 -9.71
CA ARG A 181 18.52 -15.89 -9.26
C ARG A 181 18.43 -17.39 -9.60
N GLY A 182 17.47 -17.81 -10.42
CA GLY A 182 17.34 -19.17 -10.94
C GLY A 182 16.59 -20.16 -10.04
N HIS A 183 16.01 -19.69 -8.94
CA HIS A 183 15.20 -20.52 -8.04
C HIS A 183 13.74 -20.55 -8.51
N SER A 184 13.14 -21.73 -8.59
CA SER A 184 11.73 -21.87 -9.00
C SER A 184 10.78 -21.43 -7.89
N CYS A 185 9.81 -20.58 -8.22
CA CYS A 185 8.86 -20.03 -7.25
C CYS A 185 7.42 -20.48 -7.52
N THR A 186 6.68 -20.84 -6.47
CA THR A 186 5.23 -21.08 -6.51
C THR A 186 4.57 -20.23 -5.43
N ILE A 187 3.70 -19.30 -5.85
CA ILE A 187 2.90 -18.46 -4.96
C ILE A 187 1.57 -19.15 -4.71
N TYR A 188 1.22 -19.32 -3.43
CA TYR A 188 -0.10 -19.77 -2.97
C TYR A 188 -0.90 -18.57 -2.48
N ASP A 189 -2.16 -18.46 -2.89
CA ASP A 189 -3.08 -17.44 -2.39
C ASP A 189 -4.44 -18.03 -2.03
N MET A 190 -5.05 -17.50 -0.95
CA MET A 190 -6.38 -17.92 -0.51
C MET A 190 -7.49 -17.33 -1.37
N TRP A 191 -7.24 -16.21 -2.05
CA TRP A 191 -8.21 -15.56 -2.91
C TRP A 191 -8.22 -16.13 -4.33
N PRO A 192 -9.28 -15.89 -5.13
CA PRO A 192 -9.37 -16.38 -6.50
C PRO A 192 -8.30 -15.79 -7.44
N GLU A 193 -7.88 -14.55 -7.21
CA GLU A 193 -6.91 -13.83 -8.04
C GLU A 193 -5.75 -13.29 -7.19
N PRO A 194 -4.52 -13.25 -7.71
CA PRO A 194 -3.38 -12.79 -6.94
C PRO A 194 -3.28 -11.25 -6.88
N GLY A 195 -2.54 -10.73 -5.91
CA GLY A 195 -2.18 -9.32 -5.76
C GLY A 195 -2.35 -8.76 -4.34
N GLY A 196 -2.97 -9.51 -3.42
CA GLY A 196 -3.22 -9.07 -2.05
C GLY A 196 -3.91 -7.69 -1.99
N VAL A 197 -3.44 -6.81 -1.11
CA VAL A 197 -4.01 -5.46 -0.94
C VAL A 197 -4.00 -4.62 -2.23
N LEU A 198 -3.04 -4.86 -3.14
CA LEU A 198 -2.98 -4.16 -4.42
C LEU A 198 -4.16 -4.49 -5.32
N ARG A 199 -4.80 -5.66 -5.16
CA ARG A 199 -6.05 -6.03 -5.83
C ARG A 199 -7.26 -5.70 -4.95
N TYR A 200 -7.27 -6.24 -3.74
CA TYR A 200 -8.46 -6.33 -2.90
C TYR A 200 -8.69 -5.10 -2.00
N GLY A 201 -7.67 -4.28 -1.74
CA GLY A 201 -7.81 -3.10 -0.89
C GLY A 201 -7.85 -1.80 -1.68
N ILE A 202 -6.79 -1.56 -2.46
CA ILE A 202 -6.52 -0.24 -3.05
C ILE A 202 -7.43 0.01 -4.26
N PRO A 203 -8.27 1.06 -4.27
CA PRO A 203 -9.19 1.30 -5.40
C PRO A 203 -8.48 1.70 -6.71
N ASN A 204 -9.14 1.43 -7.85
CA ASN A 204 -8.63 1.79 -9.18
C ASN A 204 -8.33 3.29 -9.34
N PHE A 205 -9.09 4.16 -8.64
CA PHE A 205 -8.90 5.60 -8.71
C PHE A 205 -7.60 6.09 -8.05
N LYS A 206 -6.87 5.21 -7.35
CA LYS A 206 -5.50 5.44 -6.84
C LYS A 206 -4.45 4.73 -7.68
N MET A 207 -4.75 3.52 -8.15
CA MET A 207 -3.86 2.72 -8.98
C MET A 207 -4.69 1.75 -9.82
N SER A 208 -4.59 1.87 -11.15
CA SER A 208 -5.25 0.97 -12.08
C SER A 208 -4.82 -0.48 -11.88
N LYS A 209 -5.79 -1.40 -11.81
CA LYS A 209 -5.52 -2.84 -11.77
C LYS A 209 -4.78 -3.34 -13.00
N GLU A 210 -4.86 -2.65 -14.14
CA GLU A 210 -4.10 -3.04 -15.35
C GLU A 210 -2.59 -3.06 -15.11
N ILE A 211 -2.08 -2.18 -14.24
CA ILE A 211 -0.67 -2.16 -13.84
C ILE A 211 -0.33 -3.43 -13.06
N LEU A 212 -1.22 -3.84 -12.14
CA LEU A 212 -1.07 -5.07 -11.39
C LEU A 212 -1.17 -6.31 -12.30
N GLU A 213 -2.12 -6.34 -13.24
CA GLU A 213 -2.23 -7.44 -14.20
C GLU A 213 -0.98 -7.57 -15.05
N GLY A 214 -0.45 -6.45 -15.57
CA GLY A 214 0.80 -6.45 -16.32
C GLY A 214 1.96 -7.00 -15.51
N LYS A 215 2.05 -6.65 -14.23
CA LYS A 215 3.06 -7.18 -13.32
C LYS A 215 2.91 -8.69 -13.11
N LEU A 216 1.71 -9.15 -12.78
CA LEU A 216 1.41 -10.55 -12.54
C LEU A 216 1.68 -11.39 -13.79
N GLN A 217 1.31 -10.90 -14.97
CA GLN A 217 1.60 -11.56 -16.23
C GLN A 217 3.11 -11.67 -16.47
N ALA A 218 3.88 -10.61 -16.23
CA ALA A 218 5.34 -10.68 -16.39
C ALA A 218 6.00 -11.65 -15.39
N LEU A 219 5.46 -11.80 -14.17
CA LEU A 219 5.91 -12.85 -13.24
C LEU A 219 5.60 -14.26 -13.76
N ARG A 220 4.42 -14.47 -14.36
CA ARG A 220 4.08 -15.75 -15.02
C ARG A 220 5.03 -16.04 -16.18
N ASP A 221 5.29 -15.05 -17.04
CA ASP A 221 6.20 -15.16 -18.17
C ASP A 221 7.65 -15.45 -17.72
N MET A 222 8.03 -14.97 -16.53
CA MET A 222 9.31 -15.27 -15.88
C MET A 222 9.39 -16.71 -15.31
N GLY A 223 8.26 -17.41 -15.23
CA GLY A 223 8.16 -18.80 -14.74
C GLY A 223 7.62 -18.95 -13.31
N VAL A 224 7.12 -17.88 -12.69
CA VAL A 224 6.47 -17.96 -11.38
C VAL A 224 5.11 -18.65 -11.52
N ARG A 225 4.88 -19.69 -10.72
CA ARG A 225 3.59 -20.42 -10.67
C ARG A 225 2.67 -19.81 -9.64
N PHE A 226 1.38 -19.78 -9.92
CA PHE A 226 0.33 -19.29 -9.00
C PHE A 226 -0.66 -20.42 -8.70
N VAL A 227 -0.95 -20.65 -7.43
CA VAL A 227 -1.93 -21.61 -6.91
C VAL A 227 -2.91 -20.84 -6.04
N ASN A 228 -4.02 -20.43 -6.64
CA ASN A 228 -5.04 -19.60 -6.01
C ASN A 228 -6.08 -20.47 -5.29
N ASN A 229 -7.05 -19.84 -4.61
CA ASN A 229 -8.11 -20.53 -3.84
C ASN A 229 -7.57 -21.58 -2.86
N THR A 230 -6.39 -21.35 -2.26
CA THR A 230 -5.73 -22.29 -1.37
C THR A 230 -5.29 -21.57 -0.10
N ARG A 231 -5.95 -21.84 1.03
CA ARG A 231 -5.59 -21.30 2.33
C ARG A 231 -4.57 -22.21 3.02
N ILE A 232 -3.29 -21.82 2.98
CA ILE A 232 -2.25 -22.49 3.75
C ILE A 232 -2.54 -22.37 5.25
N GLY A 233 -2.37 -23.46 5.99
CA GLY A 233 -2.79 -23.62 7.39
C GLY A 233 -4.18 -24.24 7.56
N LYS A 234 -4.99 -24.29 6.50
CA LYS A 234 -6.32 -24.94 6.50
C LYS A 234 -6.46 -26.03 5.45
N ASP A 235 -6.19 -25.71 4.18
CA ASP A 235 -6.33 -26.64 3.06
C ASP A 235 -5.06 -27.48 2.86
N VAL A 236 -3.90 -26.86 3.10
CA VAL A 236 -2.56 -27.47 3.07
C VAL A 236 -1.72 -26.84 4.18
N SER A 237 -1.00 -27.63 4.96
CA SER A 237 -0.09 -27.14 6.01
C SER A 237 1.28 -26.73 5.46
N LEU A 238 2.02 -25.90 6.21
CA LEU A 238 3.39 -25.52 5.84
C LEU A 238 4.33 -26.74 5.77
N GLN A 239 4.14 -27.72 6.64
CA GLN A 239 4.92 -28.96 6.66
C GLN A 239 4.65 -29.79 5.41
N GLU A 240 3.41 -29.87 4.93
CA GLU A 240 3.12 -30.60 3.70
C GLU A 240 3.79 -29.96 2.48
N LEU A 241 3.87 -28.62 2.42
CA LEU A 241 4.62 -27.95 1.36
C LEU A 241 6.11 -28.38 1.36
N HIS A 242 6.72 -28.50 2.54
CA HIS A 242 8.11 -28.93 2.64
C HIS A 242 8.29 -30.44 2.40
N ASP A 243 7.60 -31.27 3.19
CA ASP A 243 7.84 -32.71 3.30
C ASP A 243 7.19 -33.51 2.16
N ARG A 244 5.99 -33.12 1.72
CA ARG A 244 5.22 -33.83 0.68
C ARG A 244 5.48 -33.23 -0.69
N ASP A 245 5.39 -31.91 -0.80
CA ASP A 245 5.49 -31.22 -2.09
C ASP A 245 6.95 -30.86 -2.46
N GLY A 246 7.89 -31.07 -1.54
CA GLY A 246 9.34 -31.06 -1.79
C GLY A 246 9.95 -29.66 -1.96
N PHE A 247 9.30 -28.61 -1.46
CA PHE A 247 9.85 -27.25 -1.50
C PHE A 247 11.06 -27.13 -0.56
N ASP A 248 12.16 -26.56 -1.07
CA ASP A 248 13.40 -26.41 -0.29
C ASP A 248 13.29 -25.35 0.82
N ALA A 249 12.45 -24.34 0.59
CA ALA A 249 12.19 -23.26 1.53
C ALA A 249 10.78 -22.70 1.36
N ILE A 250 10.31 -21.98 2.38
CA ILE A 250 9.01 -21.31 2.40
C ILE A 250 9.19 -19.84 2.79
N PHE A 251 8.47 -18.95 2.11
CA PHE A 251 8.31 -17.56 2.51
C PHE A 251 6.85 -17.28 2.89
N ILE A 252 6.62 -16.64 4.03
CA ILE A 252 5.29 -16.25 4.51
C ILE A 252 5.12 -14.73 4.35
N GLY A 253 4.16 -14.34 3.52
CA GLY A 253 3.78 -12.96 3.23
C GLY A 253 2.25 -12.79 3.20
N THR A 254 1.55 -13.40 4.16
CA THR A 254 0.07 -13.42 4.25
C THR A 254 -0.54 -12.07 4.62
N GLY A 255 0.28 -11.14 5.13
CA GLY A 255 -0.12 -9.78 5.52
C GLY A 255 -0.90 -9.71 6.83
N ALA A 256 -1.48 -8.53 7.10
CA ALA A 256 -2.37 -8.27 8.23
C ALA A 256 -3.77 -7.93 7.69
N GLY A 257 -4.53 -8.95 7.30
CA GLY A 257 -5.80 -8.80 6.59
C GLY A 257 -7.06 -8.81 7.46
N VAL A 258 -6.95 -9.03 8.78
CA VAL A 258 -8.12 -9.17 9.66
C VAL A 258 -8.58 -7.81 10.16
N GLY A 259 -9.77 -7.36 9.75
CA GLY A 259 -10.32 -6.07 10.17
C GLY A 259 -10.60 -6.01 11.67
N ASN A 260 -10.17 -4.93 12.32
CA ASN A 260 -10.49 -4.70 13.73
C ASN A 260 -11.95 -4.30 13.90
N GLN A 261 -12.60 -4.88 14.91
CA GLN A 261 -13.97 -4.55 15.29
C GLN A 261 -14.01 -3.43 16.33
N LEU A 262 -15.10 -2.66 16.33
CA LEU A 262 -15.37 -1.64 17.36
C LEU A 262 -15.88 -2.28 18.66
N ARG A 263 -16.55 -3.43 18.55
CA ARG A 263 -17.25 -4.16 19.62
C ARG A 263 -18.37 -3.33 20.24
N LEU A 264 -19.18 -2.71 19.38
CA LEU A 264 -20.33 -1.90 19.78
C LEU A 264 -21.63 -2.66 19.50
N GLU A 265 -22.71 -2.24 20.19
CA GLU A 265 -24.06 -2.72 19.88
C GLU A 265 -24.44 -2.35 18.43
N GLY A 266 -25.00 -3.32 17.70
CA GLY A 266 -25.47 -3.16 16.33
C GLY A 266 -24.38 -3.34 15.26
N GLU A 267 -23.16 -3.73 15.63
CA GLU A 267 -22.08 -4.02 14.65
C GLU A 267 -22.39 -5.26 13.78
N GLU A 268 -23.33 -6.09 14.21
CA GLU A 268 -23.88 -7.25 13.50
C GLU A 268 -25.05 -6.92 12.55
N LEU A 269 -25.53 -5.67 12.52
CA LEU A 269 -26.65 -5.27 11.67
C LEU A 269 -26.31 -5.40 10.18
N THR A 270 -27.33 -5.65 9.36
CA THR A 270 -27.21 -5.61 7.91
C THR A 270 -26.80 -4.20 7.46
N ASN A 271 -25.95 -4.13 6.43
CA ASN A 271 -25.30 -2.92 5.91
C ASN A 271 -24.27 -2.26 6.84
N VAL A 272 -23.83 -2.96 7.90
CA VAL A 272 -22.59 -2.65 8.61
C VAL A 272 -21.47 -3.53 8.03
N TYR A 273 -20.50 -2.91 7.38
CA TYR A 273 -19.42 -3.58 6.66
C TYR A 273 -18.08 -3.42 7.37
N GLN A 274 -17.26 -4.46 7.35
CA GLN A 274 -15.82 -4.30 7.53
C GLN A 274 -15.22 -3.66 6.27
N ALA A 275 -14.21 -2.81 6.43
CA ALA A 275 -13.65 -2.04 5.31
C ALA A 275 -13.17 -2.92 4.13
N THR A 276 -12.53 -4.06 4.40
CA THR A 276 -12.11 -4.97 3.32
C THR A 276 -13.30 -5.49 2.54
N ASP A 277 -14.36 -5.96 3.21
CA ASP A 277 -15.57 -6.45 2.51
C ASP A 277 -16.18 -5.37 1.62
N PHE A 278 -16.32 -4.17 2.17
CA PHE A 278 -16.84 -3.01 1.44
C PHE A 278 -16.00 -2.66 0.21
N LEU A 279 -14.68 -2.56 0.37
CA LEU A 279 -13.75 -2.19 -0.70
C LEU A 279 -13.66 -3.27 -1.78
N VAL A 280 -13.56 -4.53 -1.38
CA VAL A 280 -13.47 -5.66 -2.31
C VAL A 280 -14.71 -5.72 -3.20
N ARG A 281 -15.89 -5.66 -2.60
CA ARG A 281 -17.17 -5.74 -3.31
C ARG A 281 -17.52 -4.45 -4.08
N GLY A 282 -17.01 -3.31 -3.63
CA GLY A 282 -17.21 -2.01 -4.28
C GLY A 282 -16.28 -1.77 -5.48
N ASN A 283 -15.05 -2.28 -5.42
CA ASN A 283 -14.01 -1.98 -6.41
C ASN A 283 -13.84 -3.04 -7.49
N LEU A 284 -14.10 -4.31 -7.19
CA LEU A 284 -13.86 -5.42 -8.11
C LEU A 284 -15.13 -5.82 -8.87
N ARG A 285 -14.94 -6.47 -10.01
CA ARG A 285 -16.05 -7.10 -10.72
C ARG A 285 -16.50 -8.35 -9.96
N PRO A 286 -17.81 -8.69 -9.94
CA PRO A 286 -18.31 -9.86 -9.23
C PRO A 286 -17.60 -11.17 -9.59
N GLU A 287 -17.10 -11.32 -10.82
CA GLU A 287 -16.42 -12.54 -11.27
C GLU A 287 -15.04 -12.73 -10.64
N GLU A 288 -14.42 -11.67 -10.13
CA GLU A 288 -13.12 -11.69 -9.43
C GLU A 288 -13.25 -12.05 -7.94
N LEU A 289 -14.49 -12.20 -7.46
CA LEU A 289 -14.82 -12.44 -6.06
C LEU A 289 -15.24 -13.90 -5.81
N PRO A 290 -15.00 -14.41 -4.58
CA PRO A 290 -15.62 -15.64 -4.12
C PRO A 290 -17.14 -15.60 -4.31
N GLU A 291 -17.77 -16.74 -4.59
CA GLU A 291 -19.19 -16.83 -4.93
C GLU A 291 -20.11 -16.12 -3.91
N GLY A 292 -19.81 -16.25 -2.61
CA GLY A 292 -20.58 -15.62 -1.53
C GLY A 292 -20.38 -14.10 -1.35
N GLN A 293 -19.50 -13.47 -2.12
CA GLN A 293 -19.19 -12.03 -2.02
C GLN A 293 -19.53 -11.26 -3.31
N ARG A 294 -20.23 -11.88 -4.26
CA ARG A 294 -20.47 -11.28 -5.59
C ARG A 294 -21.49 -10.14 -5.59
N GLU A 295 -22.32 -10.04 -4.57
CA GLU A 295 -23.29 -8.95 -4.44
C GLU A 295 -22.58 -7.65 -4.05
N ARG A 296 -22.89 -6.54 -4.71
CA ARG A 296 -22.33 -5.23 -4.33
C ARG A 296 -22.82 -4.81 -2.93
N PRO A 297 -22.06 -3.98 -2.20
CA PRO A 297 -22.55 -3.40 -0.96
C PRO A 297 -23.81 -2.58 -1.25
N HIS A 298 -24.82 -2.73 -0.40
CA HIS A 298 -25.98 -1.84 -0.46
C HIS A 298 -25.54 -0.45 -0.02
N ILE A 299 -25.66 0.50 -0.94
CA ILE A 299 -25.42 1.92 -0.71
C ILE A 299 -26.77 2.61 -0.81
N GLY A 300 -27.17 3.30 0.25
CA GLY A 300 -28.32 4.21 0.23
C GLY A 300 -27.86 5.66 0.18
N THR A 301 -28.69 6.56 0.74
CA THR A 301 -28.45 8.00 0.72
C THR A 301 -27.28 8.40 1.63
N ASP A 302 -27.21 7.84 2.85
CA ASP A 302 -26.28 8.25 3.89
C ASP A 302 -25.30 7.13 4.24
N VAL A 303 -24.00 7.36 4.09
CA VAL A 303 -22.94 6.41 4.43
C VAL A 303 -22.01 6.99 5.49
N VAL A 304 -21.79 6.23 6.56
CA VAL A 304 -20.86 6.60 7.65
C VAL A 304 -19.65 5.68 7.61
N VAL A 305 -18.44 6.25 7.51
CA VAL A 305 -17.19 5.50 7.59
C VAL A 305 -16.48 5.84 8.89
N VAL A 306 -16.25 4.84 9.74
CA VAL A 306 -15.60 5.01 11.04
C VAL A 306 -14.11 4.71 10.91
N GLY A 307 -13.27 5.73 11.08
CA GLY A 307 -11.82 5.61 10.97
C GLY A 307 -11.16 6.89 10.47
N GLY A 308 -9.85 6.84 10.26
CA GLY A 308 -9.12 7.99 9.72
C GLY A 308 -7.76 7.64 9.11
N GLY A 309 -7.63 6.44 8.53
CA GLY A 309 -6.43 6.05 7.77
C GLY A 309 -6.69 6.05 6.26
N ASP A 310 -5.71 5.58 5.48
CA ASP A 310 -5.86 5.45 4.02
C ASP A 310 -7.05 4.56 3.64
N THR A 311 -7.28 3.46 4.38
CA THR A 311 -8.47 2.62 4.20
C THR A 311 -9.77 3.39 4.35
N SER A 312 -9.84 4.31 5.31
CA SER A 312 -11.05 5.14 5.52
C SER A 312 -11.25 6.08 4.34
N MET A 313 -10.18 6.67 3.79
CA MET A 313 -10.23 7.52 2.60
C MET A 313 -10.65 6.72 1.36
N ASP A 314 -10.16 5.50 1.22
CA ASP A 314 -10.56 4.61 0.14
C ASP A 314 -12.05 4.24 0.25
N CYS A 315 -12.57 3.99 1.47
CA CYS A 315 -13.98 3.69 1.70
C CYS A 315 -14.90 4.87 1.37
N VAL A 316 -14.62 6.08 1.88
CA VAL A 316 -15.49 7.25 1.64
C VAL A 316 -15.53 7.62 0.16
N ARG A 317 -14.39 7.56 -0.54
CA ARG A 317 -14.29 7.87 -1.96
C ARG A 317 -14.94 6.80 -2.84
N THR A 318 -14.92 5.54 -2.40
CA THR A 318 -15.66 4.43 -3.04
C THR A 318 -17.16 4.60 -2.84
N ALA A 319 -17.63 4.94 -1.64
CA ALA A 319 -19.05 5.16 -1.35
C ALA A 319 -19.68 6.24 -2.27
N ILE A 320 -18.99 7.36 -2.48
CA ILE A 320 -19.42 8.40 -3.43
C ILE A 320 -19.59 7.83 -4.84
N ARG A 321 -18.61 7.06 -5.32
CA ARG A 321 -18.64 6.46 -6.68
C ARG A 321 -19.70 5.38 -6.84
N LEU A 322 -20.13 4.77 -5.74
CA LEU A 322 -21.26 3.84 -5.71
C LEU A 322 -22.62 4.53 -5.60
N GLY A 323 -22.66 5.87 -5.50
CA GLY A 323 -23.89 6.66 -5.56
C GLY A 323 -24.42 7.17 -4.23
N ALA A 324 -23.63 7.12 -3.15
CA ALA A 324 -24.02 7.74 -1.89
C ALA A 324 -24.18 9.27 -2.05
N GLU A 325 -25.24 9.84 -1.51
CA GLU A 325 -25.49 11.29 -1.56
C GLU A 325 -24.73 12.03 -0.45
N ASN A 326 -24.74 11.48 0.76
CA ASN A 326 -24.03 12.02 1.92
C ASN A 326 -23.04 10.99 2.45
N VAL A 327 -21.76 11.35 2.47
CA VAL A 327 -20.71 10.49 3.03
C VAL A 327 -20.02 11.21 4.17
N THR A 328 -19.99 10.59 5.35
CA THR A 328 -19.36 11.14 6.55
C THR A 328 -18.23 10.25 7.05
N CYS A 329 -17.01 10.79 7.10
CA CYS A 329 -15.88 10.18 7.78
C CYS A 329 -15.90 10.58 9.27
N VAL A 330 -16.07 9.60 10.15
CA VAL A 330 -16.06 9.79 11.61
C VAL A 330 -14.70 9.42 12.17
N TYR A 331 -14.02 10.39 12.78
CA TYR A 331 -12.70 10.19 13.37
C TYR A 331 -12.63 10.71 14.80
N ARG A 332 -12.20 9.84 15.72
CA ARG A 332 -12.16 10.13 17.16
C ARG A 332 -11.11 11.16 17.60
N ARG A 333 -10.26 11.65 16.70
CA ARG A 333 -9.24 12.68 16.98
C ARG A 333 -9.39 13.86 16.01
N THR A 334 -8.46 14.81 16.05
CA THR A 334 -8.43 15.90 15.06
C THR A 334 -7.74 15.46 13.77
N GLU A 335 -7.87 16.26 12.72
CA GLU A 335 -7.14 16.06 11.47
C GLU A 335 -5.62 15.92 11.67
N LYS A 336 -5.05 16.66 12.63
CA LYS A 336 -3.60 16.65 12.87
C LYS A 336 -3.07 15.27 13.28
N GLU A 337 -3.89 14.48 13.98
CA GLU A 337 -3.54 13.11 14.39
C GLU A 337 -4.02 12.05 13.39
N MET A 338 -4.64 12.46 12.27
CA MET A 338 -5.15 11.55 11.26
C MET A 338 -3.98 10.90 10.49
N LEU A 339 -4.02 9.57 10.36
CA LEU A 339 -2.99 8.80 9.68
C LEU A 339 -3.27 8.77 8.17
N GLY A 340 -2.32 8.24 7.40
CA GLY A 340 -2.43 8.14 5.94
C GLY A 340 -2.21 9.47 5.23
N ARG A 341 -2.44 9.45 3.91
CA ARG A 341 -1.99 10.53 3.01
C ARG A 341 -2.86 11.78 3.10
N ALA A 342 -2.21 12.93 3.28
CA ALA A 342 -2.89 14.23 3.28
C ALA A 342 -3.55 14.51 1.92
N GLU A 343 -2.91 14.05 0.85
CA GLU A 343 -3.40 14.11 -0.52
C GLU A 343 -4.77 13.42 -0.67
N GLU A 344 -4.92 12.22 -0.11
CA GLU A 344 -6.17 11.45 -0.17
C GLU A 344 -7.29 12.11 0.63
N ARG A 345 -6.98 12.73 1.77
CA ARG A 345 -7.93 13.54 2.53
C ARG A 345 -8.41 14.75 1.74
N ASN A 346 -7.50 15.42 1.03
CA ASN A 346 -7.85 16.56 0.18
C ASN A 346 -8.73 16.12 -1.00
N HIS A 347 -8.44 14.97 -1.63
CA HIS A 347 -9.32 14.41 -2.65
C HIS A 347 -10.71 14.10 -2.12
N ALA A 348 -10.81 13.48 -0.95
CA ALA A 348 -12.08 13.18 -0.31
C ALA A 348 -12.91 14.47 -0.07
N ARG A 349 -12.28 15.55 0.43
CA ARG A 349 -12.97 16.86 0.59
C ARG A 349 -13.42 17.46 -0.73
N GLU A 350 -12.54 17.48 -1.73
CA GLU A 350 -12.87 17.97 -3.08
C GLU A 350 -14.03 17.18 -3.70
N GLU A 351 -14.16 15.89 -3.37
CA GLU A 351 -15.23 14.99 -3.82
C GLU A 351 -16.54 15.11 -3.00
N GLY A 352 -16.55 15.87 -1.91
CA GLY A 352 -17.75 16.16 -1.10
C GLY A 352 -17.89 15.37 0.20
N VAL A 353 -16.83 14.70 0.68
CA VAL A 353 -16.86 13.98 1.95
C VAL A 353 -16.95 14.95 3.14
N ASN A 354 -17.89 14.70 4.04
CA ASN A 354 -17.99 15.38 5.33
C ASN A 354 -17.04 14.73 6.35
N PHE A 355 -16.37 15.53 7.17
CA PHE A 355 -15.49 15.04 8.22
C PHE A 355 -16.03 15.42 9.60
N ALA A 356 -16.37 14.41 10.39
CA ALA A 356 -16.73 14.54 11.79
C ALA A 356 -15.49 14.18 12.64
N TYR A 357 -14.66 15.18 12.90
CA TYR A 357 -13.52 15.05 13.81
C TYR A 357 -13.99 15.02 15.26
N LEU A 358 -13.12 14.54 16.15
CA LEU A 358 -13.41 14.45 17.58
C LEU A 358 -14.77 13.78 17.84
N THR A 359 -15.07 12.72 17.08
CA THR A 359 -16.36 12.03 17.15
C THR A 359 -16.13 10.53 17.11
N THR A 360 -16.85 9.77 17.91
CA THR A 360 -16.83 8.31 17.88
C THR A 360 -18.25 7.75 17.97
N PRO A 361 -18.56 6.62 17.30
CA PRO A 361 -19.84 5.94 17.51
C PRO A 361 -19.94 5.36 18.92
N LEU A 362 -21.17 5.34 19.45
CA LEU A 362 -21.57 4.63 20.66
C LEU A 362 -22.28 3.31 20.33
N ARG A 363 -23.16 3.32 19.32
CA ARG A 363 -23.86 2.13 18.81
C ARG A 363 -24.44 2.39 17.42
N PHE A 364 -24.79 1.32 16.72
CA PHE A 364 -25.53 1.38 15.46
C PHE A 364 -26.99 1.01 15.70
N VAL A 365 -27.91 1.77 15.10
CA VAL A 365 -29.35 1.63 15.33
C VAL A 365 -29.98 0.93 14.13
N GLY A 366 -30.65 -0.19 14.38
CA GLY A 366 -31.32 -1.00 13.37
C GLY A 366 -32.84 -0.79 13.29
N ASP A 367 -33.43 -1.11 12.14
CA ASP A 367 -34.87 -1.29 11.98
C ASP A 367 -35.36 -2.69 12.43
N SER A 368 -36.65 -2.97 12.25
CA SER A 368 -37.23 -4.28 12.58
C SER A 368 -36.75 -5.43 11.70
N ASP A 369 -36.20 -5.12 10.52
CA ASP A 369 -35.67 -6.10 9.56
C ASP A 369 -34.16 -6.33 9.77
N GLY A 370 -33.56 -5.63 10.73
CA GLY A 370 -32.14 -5.74 11.09
C GLY A 370 -31.20 -4.94 10.20
N ASN A 371 -31.69 -3.95 9.45
CA ASN A 371 -30.86 -3.04 8.67
C ASN A 371 -30.45 -1.83 9.49
N VAL A 372 -29.20 -1.38 9.36
CA VAL A 372 -28.79 -0.10 9.97
C VAL A 372 -29.58 1.07 9.38
N THR A 373 -30.02 1.98 10.26
CA THR A 373 -30.76 3.19 9.89
C THR A 373 -30.13 4.46 10.45
N ALA A 374 -29.32 4.34 11.51
CA ALA A 374 -28.67 5.48 12.15
C ALA A 374 -27.40 5.09 12.92
N VAL A 375 -26.55 6.08 13.19
CA VAL A 375 -25.40 5.95 14.09
C VAL A 375 -25.56 6.94 15.24
N GLU A 376 -25.58 6.43 16.47
CA GLU A 376 -25.47 7.26 17.67
C GLU A 376 -24.00 7.50 17.97
N MET A 377 -23.63 8.75 18.22
CA MET A 377 -22.25 9.20 18.36
C MET A 377 -22.12 10.16 19.54
N VAL A 378 -20.89 10.35 20.00
CA VAL A 378 -20.52 11.30 21.05
C VAL A 378 -19.33 12.15 20.60
N GLN A 379 -19.31 13.41 21.04
CA GLN A 379 -18.15 14.27 20.84
C GLN A 379 -17.01 13.88 21.79
N MET A 380 -15.79 14.11 21.34
CA MET A 380 -14.56 13.80 22.04
C MET A 380 -13.78 15.08 22.32
N GLU A 381 -12.98 15.08 23.37
CA GLU A 381 -11.89 16.03 23.54
C GLU A 381 -10.56 15.30 23.68
N LEU A 382 -9.46 15.98 23.33
CA LEU A 382 -8.12 15.42 23.48
C LEU A 382 -7.52 15.83 24.81
N THR A 383 -7.08 14.84 25.58
CA THR A 383 -6.27 15.08 26.79
C THR A 383 -4.98 15.83 26.45
N GLU A 384 -4.28 16.29 27.49
CA GLU A 384 -2.86 16.64 27.35
C GLU A 384 -2.05 15.44 26.81
N PRO A 385 -0.92 15.70 26.12
CA PRO A 385 -0.03 14.63 25.66
C PRO A 385 0.44 13.77 26.83
N ASP A 386 0.38 12.45 26.68
CA ASP A 386 1.03 11.54 27.63
C ASP A 386 2.55 11.48 27.41
N GLU A 387 3.26 10.66 28.19
CA GLU A 387 4.73 10.53 28.11
C GLU A 387 5.23 10.11 26.71
N SER A 388 4.38 9.53 25.86
CA SER A 388 4.69 9.21 24.47
C SER A 388 4.45 10.37 23.49
N GLY A 389 4.01 11.53 24.00
CA GLY A 389 3.57 12.68 23.23
C GLY A 389 2.17 12.50 22.61
N ARG A 390 1.45 11.41 22.91
CA ARG A 390 0.15 11.11 22.32
C ARG A 390 -0.98 11.67 23.17
N ARG A 391 -1.90 12.38 22.52
CA ARG A 391 -3.14 12.85 23.14
C ARG A 391 -4.21 11.77 23.03
N ARG A 392 -4.89 11.47 24.13
CA ARG A 392 -5.96 10.46 24.17
C ARG A 392 -7.31 11.14 23.96
N PRO A 393 -8.19 10.58 23.12
CA PRO A 393 -9.55 11.08 23.01
C PRO A 393 -10.39 10.56 24.18
N VAL A 394 -11.14 11.45 24.83
CA VAL A 394 -12.10 11.14 25.91
C VAL A 394 -13.47 11.70 25.55
N PRO A 395 -14.58 11.00 25.87
CA PRO A 395 -15.92 11.46 25.52
C PRO A 395 -16.33 12.68 26.36
N ILE A 396 -17.07 13.59 25.74
CA ILE A 396 -17.71 14.73 26.41
C ILE A 396 -19.12 14.30 26.79
N GLU A 397 -19.39 14.14 28.08
CA GLU A 397 -20.72 13.75 28.58
C GLU A 397 -21.81 14.75 28.14
N GLY A 398 -22.98 14.23 27.70
CA GLY A 398 -24.11 15.06 27.28
C GLY A 398 -23.97 15.62 25.86
N SER A 399 -22.96 15.19 25.11
CA SER A 399 -22.73 15.58 23.70
C SER A 399 -23.25 14.55 22.70
N GLU A 400 -24.05 13.58 23.14
CA GLU A 400 -24.55 12.50 22.32
C GLU A 400 -25.56 13.00 21.28
N TYR A 401 -25.47 12.47 20.06
CA TYR A 401 -26.37 12.80 18.96
C TYR A 401 -26.43 11.66 17.96
N THR A 402 -27.46 11.64 17.13
CA THR A 402 -27.68 10.58 16.14
C THR A 402 -27.75 11.18 14.73
N ILE A 403 -27.11 10.52 13.77
CA ILE A 403 -27.23 10.86 12.34
C ILE A 403 -27.82 9.67 11.58
N PRO A 404 -28.59 9.90 10.49
CA PRO A 404 -29.04 8.82 9.62
C PRO A 404 -27.86 8.11 8.96
N ALA A 405 -28.00 6.81 8.76
CA ALA A 405 -27.02 5.98 8.06
C ALA A 405 -27.72 4.78 7.44
N THR A 406 -27.67 4.69 6.10
CA THR A 406 -28.14 3.54 5.33
C THR A 406 -27.08 2.44 5.20
N ALA A 407 -25.80 2.82 5.38
CA ALA A 407 -24.70 1.90 5.51
C ALA A 407 -23.62 2.47 6.44
N VAL A 408 -22.93 1.58 7.14
CA VAL A 408 -21.77 1.91 7.98
C VAL A 408 -20.57 1.08 7.54
N VAL A 409 -19.40 1.69 7.47
CA VAL A 409 -18.14 0.99 7.17
C VAL A 409 -17.16 1.17 8.31
N VAL A 410 -16.74 0.06 8.92
CA VAL A 410 -15.77 0.03 10.01
C VAL A 410 -14.36 -0.11 9.43
N ALA A 411 -13.55 0.95 9.58
CA ALA A 411 -12.20 1.08 9.02
C ALA A 411 -11.18 1.47 10.11
N VAL A 412 -11.15 0.72 11.21
CA VAL A 412 -10.36 1.04 12.42
C VAL A 412 -9.05 0.23 12.55
N GLY A 413 -8.50 -0.18 11.40
CA GLY A 413 -7.22 -0.87 11.29
C GLY A 413 -7.35 -2.38 11.15
N TYR A 414 -6.20 -3.04 11.02
CA TYR A 414 -6.11 -4.47 10.76
C TYR A 414 -5.12 -5.17 11.70
N GLY A 415 -5.35 -6.46 11.90
CA GLY A 415 -4.48 -7.39 12.60
C GLY A 415 -4.06 -8.58 11.74
N ALA A 416 -3.12 -9.37 12.25
CA ALA A 416 -2.74 -10.64 11.66
C ALA A 416 -3.81 -11.71 11.86
N ASP A 417 -3.82 -12.72 10.98
CA ASP A 417 -4.66 -13.90 11.12
C ASP A 417 -4.10 -14.82 12.23
N ALA A 418 -4.73 -14.78 13.40
CA ALA A 418 -4.34 -15.60 14.53
C ALA A 418 -4.45 -17.12 14.25
N GLU A 419 -5.41 -17.54 13.43
CA GLU A 419 -5.60 -18.96 13.09
C GLU A 419 -4.42 -19.48 12.26
N PHE A 420 -3.88 -18.65 11.38
CA PHE A 420 -2.65 -18.99 10.64
C PHE A 420 -1.46 -19.14 11.59
N ALA A 421 -1.29 -18.22 12.56
CA ALA A 421 -0.21 -18.29 13.53
C ALA A 421 -0.31 -19.51 14.45
N GLU A 422 -1.53 -19.93 14.81
CA GLU A 422 -1.78 -21.11 15.66
C GLU A 422 -1.53 -22.45 14.95
N THR A 423 -1.71 -22.50 13.63
CA THR A 423 -1.53 -23.71 12.82
C THR A 423 -0.13 -23.85 12.21
N ALA A 424 0.61 -22.75 12.10
CA ALA A 424 1.97 -22.73 11.59
C ALA A 424 3.01 -23.12 12.66
N PRO A 425 4.12 -23.79 12.31
CA PRO A 425 5.19 -24.15 13.25
C PRO A 425 6.09 -22.95 13.61
N VAL A 426 5.58 -21.72 13.52
CA VAL A 426 6.36 -20.49 13.70
C VAL A 426 5.98 -19.76 14.98
N SER A 427 6.93 -19.08 15.59
CA SER A 427 6.68 -18.23 16.75
C SER A 427 5.96 -16.95 16.31
N ALA A 428 4.93 -16.56 17.06
CA ALA A 428 4.23 -15.30 16.91
C ALA A 428 4.18 -14.53 18.24
N ASN A 429 4.09 -13.20 18.16
CA ASN A 429 3.89 -12.38 19.35
C ASN A 429 2.40 -12.37 19.76
N ARG A 430 2.08 -11.67 20.86
CA ARG A 430 0.70 -11.59 21.39
C ARG A 430 -0.36 -11.01 20.43
N TRP A 431 0.07 -10.39 19.33
CA TRP A 431 -0.78 -9.81 18.30
C TRP A 431 -0.93 -10.71 17.07
N GLY A 432 -0.40 -11.94 17.12
CA GLY A 432 -0.42 -12.89 16.00
C GLY A 432 0.61 -12.58 14.92
N LEU A 433 1.50 -11.59 15.12
CA LEU A 433 2.54 -11.25 14.15
C LEU A 433 3.70 -12.24 14.28
N ILE A 434 4.16 -12.78 13.13
CA ILE A 434 5.24 -13.76 13.08
C ILE A 434 6.55 -13.09 13.51
N THR A 435 7.27 -13.75 14.41
CA THR A 435 8.57 -13.30 14.88
C THR A 435 9.66 -13.82 13.96
N VAL A 436 10.56 -12.93 13.53
CA VAL A 436 11.70 -13.24 12.67
C VAL A 436 12.98 -12.60 13.23
N ASP A 437 14.13 -13.06 12.74
CA ASP A 437 15.38 -12.31 12.88
C ASP A 437 15.32 -11.06 11.97
N ASP A 438 15.43 -9.85 12.56
CA ASP A 438 15.26 -8.58 11.84
C ASP A 438 16.22 -8.39 10.65
N ARG A 439 17.40 -9.01 10.71
CA ARG A 439 18.39 -8.90 9.65
C ARG A 439 18.06 -9.81 8.46
N THR A 440 17.55 -11.01 8.72
CA THR A 440 17.42 -12.08 7.74
C THR A 440 15.97 -12.31 7.29
N GLY A 441 14.99 -12.04 8.15
CA GLY A 441 13.60 -12.45 7.99
C GLY A 441 13.37 -13.93 8.26
N GLN A 442 14.35 -14.65 8.79
CA GLN A 442 14.23 -16.06 9.12
C GLN A 442 13.39 -16.25 10.39
N THR A 443 12.50 -17.23 10.40
CA THR A 443 11.71 -17.59 11.58
C THR A 443 12.50 -18.53 12.51
N ASN A 444 11.87 -19.05 13.57
CA ASN A 444 12.42 -20.14 14.38
C ASN A 444 12.57 -21.47 13.61
N VAL A 445 12.00 -21.60 12.41
CA VAL A 445 12.15 -22.78 11.55
C VAL A 445 13.14 -22.46 10.43
N PRO A 446 14.27 -23.19 10.30
CA PRO A 446 15.37 -22.81 9.41
C PRO A 446 15.01 -22.60 7.95
N TYR A 447 14.06 -23.37 7.40
CA TYR A 447 13.64 -23.28 6.00
C TYR A 447 12.47 -22.31 5.78
N ILE A 448 11.99 -21.61 6.83
CA ILE A 448 10.85 -20.69 6.75
C ILE A 448 11.29 -19.25 7.05
N PHE A 449 10.98 -18.36 6.12
CA PHE A 449 11.19 -16.91 6.21
C PHE A 449 9.84 -16.19 6.18
N ALA A 450 9.79 -14.96 6.69
CA ALA A 450 8.60 -14.12 6.61
C ALA A 450 8.96 -12.63 6.41
N GLY A 451 7.99 -11.84 5.94
CA GLY A 451 8.15 -10.40 5.76
C GLY A 451 6.86 -9.70 5.32
N GLY A 452 6.86 -8.37 5.41
CA GLY A 452 5.69 -7.54 5.19
C GLY A 452 4.74 -7.55 6.40
N ASP A 453 3.48 -7.23 6.17
CA ASP A 453 2.53 -6.89 7.25
C ASP A 453 2.26 -8.04 8.24
N VAL A 454 2.54 -9.30 7.87
CA VAL A 454 2.46 -10.44 8.80
C VAL A 454 3.51 -10.38 9.92
N VAL A 455 4.60 -9.62 9.70
CA VAL A 455 5.66 -9.36 10.68
C VAL A 455 5.46 -7.98 11.32
N ASN A 456 5.19 -6.95 10.51
CA ASN A 456 5.20 -5.56 10.97
C ASN A 456 3.85 -5.06 11.51
N GLY A 457 2.76 -5.77 11.21
CA GLY A 457 1.41 -5.21 11.27
C GLY A 457 1.09 -4.42 10.00
N ALA A 458 -0.14 -3.90 9.91
CA ALA A 458 -0.59 -3.14 8.74
C ALA A 458 0.29 -1.91 8.50
N ASP A 459 0.96 -1.88 7.35
CA ASP A 459 1.97 -0.88 7.00
C ASP A 459 1.97 -0.57 5.49
N LEU A 460 3.01 0.08 4.97
CA LEU A 460 3.09 0.54 3.59
C LEU A 460 3.48 -0.58 2.62
N VAL A 461 2.99 -0.48 1.38
CA VAL A 461 3.42 -1.35 0.25
C VAL A 461 4.94 -1.39 0.11
N VAL A 462 5.61 -0.25 0.29
CA VAL A 462 7.07 -0.13 0.14
C VAL A 462 7.84 -0.82 1.27
N THR A 463 7.30 -0.91 2.49
CA THR A 463 7.96 -1.62 3.59
C THR A 463 7.83 -3.13 3.39
N ALA A 464 6.70 -3.61 2.87
CA ALA A 464 6.54 -5.00 2.44
C ALA A 464 7.52 -5.39 1.32
N ILE A 465 7.80 -4.48 0.37
CA ILE A 465 8.83 -4.68 -0.67
C ILE A 465 10.23 -4.73 -0.06
N ALA A 466 10.55 -3.79 0.85
CA ALA A 466 11.84 -3.77 1.54
C ALA A 466 12.11 -5.08 2.29
N ASP A 467 11.11 -5.59 3.02
CA ASP A 467 11.17 -6.87 3.69
C ASP A 467 11.32 -8.05 2.74
N GLY A 468 10.53 -8.10 1.66
CA GLY A 468 10.63 -9.15 0.65
C GLY A 468 12.03 -9.20 0.02
N LYS A 469 12.62 -8.04 -0.27
CA LYS A 469 13.98 -7.94 -0.81
C LYS A 469 15.05 -8.40 0.20
N ARG A 470 14.92 -7.98 1.45
CA ARG A 470 15.80 -8.42 2.54
C ARG A 470 15.70 -9.94 2.72
N ALA A 471 14.49 -10.49 2.87
CA ALA A 471 14.26 -11.91 3.06
C ALA A 471 14.74 -12.75 1.87
N SER A 472 14.45 -12.34 0.63
CA SER A 472 14.90 -13.06 -0.57
C SER A 472 16.42 -13.16 -0.69
N THR A 473 17.16 -12.17 -0.20
CA THR A 473 18.64 -12.19 -0.18
C THR A 473 19.15 -13.33 0.71
N TRP A 474 18.60 -13.48 1.91
CA TRP A 474 19.01 -14.51 2.86
C TRP A 474 18.44 -15.88 2.53
N LEU A 475 17.22 -15.93 1.98
CA LEU A 475 16.63 -17.15 1.46
C LEU A 475 17.46 -17.69 0.29
N HIS A 476 17.94 -16.82 -0.61
CA HIS A 476 18.89 -17.23 -1.65
C HIS A 476 20.19 -17.80 -1.05
N GLN A 477 20.76 -17.18 -0.01
CA GLN A 477 21.95 -17.70 0.66
C GLN A 477 21.71 -19.05 1.34
N TYR A 478 20.55 -19.24 1.97
CA TYR A 478 20.15 -20.51 2.55
C TYR A 478 20.11 -21.61 1.50
N LEU A 479 19.46 -21.36 0.36
CA LEU A 479 19.32 -22.33 -0.74
C LEU A 479 20.65 -22.69 -1.39
N THR A 480 21.58 -21.74 -1.55
CA THR A 480 22.89 -22.03 -2.15
C THR A 480 23.80 -22.85 -1.23
N GLN A 481 23.57 -22.82 0.09
CA GLN A 481 24.31 -23.63 1.06
C GLN A 481 23.85 -25.09 1.12
N MET A 482 22.67 -25.42 0.61
CA MET A 482 22.12 -26.78 0.64
C MET A 482 22.83 -27.76 -0.33
N GLY A 483 23.85 -27.33 -1.08
CA GLY A 483 24.58 -28.16 -2.07
C GLY A 483 23.84 -28.31 -3.41
N PRO A 484 24.25 -29.21 -4.33
CA PRO A 484 23.46 -29.61 -5.48
C PRO A 484 22.33 -30.56 -5.05
N LYS A 485 21.13 -30.49 -5.66
CA LYS A 485 20.18 -31.60 -5.56
C LYS A 485 20.77 -32.77 -6.35
N THR A 486 21.09 -33.87 -5.68
CA THR A 486 21.36 -35.14 -6.37
C THR A 486 20.06 -35.61 -7.02
N GLU A 487 20.10 -35.85 -8.33
CA GLU A 487 18.98 -36.39 -9.11
C GLU A 487 18.44 -37.72 -8.58
#